data_AF-A0AAP3WJG9-F1
#
_entry.id   AF-A0AAP3WJG9-F1
#
_cell.length_a   1.000
_cell.length_b   1.000
_cell.length_c   1.000
_cell.angle_alpha   90.00
_cell.angle_beta   90.00
_cell.angle_gamma   90.00
#
_symmetry.space_group_name_H-M   'P 1'
#
loop_
_entity.id
_entity.type
_entity.pdbx_description
1 polymer ?
#
loop_
_entity_poly.entity_id
_entity_poly.type
_entity_poly.pdbx_seq_one_letter_code
_entity_poly.pdbx_strand_id
1 'polypeptide(L)'
;MKSMRKNTWLPLIGLRTFLFVTTAFTIVSCSDDKGEDGYNPNLPVRISELSPQEGGYFDKVILQGENFGNNPKKVRVFFNKKEAIVVGASGDRVLVHVPKLPGDDCKIGMLLNGNTTDTIFAEKHFAYEKNYQLIYVAGQLNSNTETFVEGSLETTTFANSMQHLACDPSGVIYMNHKNTGQSGSLIYINEPENYSKFLDYGASTENGGSPSTPYYDDKTEKVYFCAHHAPFFWEVDPKDSWSFVKRKLIAPDASYQAKGYRPVPSGQKLEYMCSYARATDANGESFIYCRTWQGQFFRFKLEDRVYDYVTTFAKSDACLATDPDDPTKIYCALNEYNKITCIDLTKNPEDSGFETDVCGIQGPGAYQDGHVSVARLNNPQQILSMHDPETGEKVIYICDANNNCVRMYNMETKLMSTVAGIGGKSGYAAGNPTVSRMNRPYGICITPENDIYVADAGNKVIMKLAFM
;
A
#
# COMPACT_ATOMS: atom_id res chain seq x y z
N MET A 1 -23.02 -97.31 77.16
CA MET A 1 -24.03 -96.48 77.85
C MET A 1 -24.38 -95.29 76.96
N LYS A 2 -25.69 -95.06 76.72
CA LYS A 2 -26.41 -93.82 76.33
C LYS A 2 -25.60 -92.71 75.62
N SER A 3 -25.83 -92.38 74.35
CA SER A 3 -26.94 -91.59 73.78
C SER A 3 -27.17 -90.20 74.39
N MET A 4 -27.33 -89.22 73.48
CA MET A 4 -28.08 -87.96 73.65
C MET A 4 -27.46 -86.91 74.58
N ARG A 5 -27.71 -85.61 74.49
CA ARG A 5 -28.46 -84.70 73.61
C ARG A 5 -28.15 -83.29 74.14
N LYS A 6 -28.12 -82.33 73.22
CA LYS A 6 -28.84 -81.05 73.24
C LYS A 6 -28.98 -80.25 74.55
N ASN A 7 -28.77 -78.94 74.37
CA ASN A 7 -29.71 -77.84 74.72
C ASN A 7 -29.95 -77.60 76.21
N THR A 8 -30.06 -76.39 76.76
CA THR A 8 -30.62 -75.09 76.35
C THR A 8 -30.60 -74.24 77.64
N TRP A 9 -30.64 -72.91 77.68
CA TRP A 9 -31.85 -72.09 77.56
C TRP A 9 -31.47 -70.59 77.67
N LEU A 10 -32.00 -69.81 76.72
CA LEU A 10 -32.30 -68.36 76.71
C LEU A 10 -33.38 -68.02 77.79
N PRO A 11 -33.90 -66.77 78.03
CA PRO A 11 -34.04 -65.62 77.09
C PRO A 11 -34.08 -64.17 77.68
N LEU A 12 -34.18 -63.17 76.77
CA LEU A 12 -35.05 -61.96 76.79
C LEU A 12 -34.56 -61.02 75.65
N ILE A 13 -35.18 -60.99 74.45
CA ILE A 13 -36.30 -60.13 74.00
C ILE A 13 -36.02 -58.63 74.28
N GLY A 14 -35.94 -57.69 73.32
CA GLY A 14 -36.20 -57.76 71.88
C GLY A 14 -36.05 -56.42 71.13
N LEU A 15 -36.69 -56.41 69.96
CA LEU A 15 -36.98 -55.31 69.02
C LEU A 15 -35.96 -54.92 67.93
N ARG A 16 -36.43 -55.03 66.69
CA ARG A 16 -35.77 -54.83 65.40
C ARG A 16 -35.89 -53.39 64.92
N THR A 17 -34.86 -52.86 64.26
CA THR A 17 -35.06 -51.96 63.11
C THR A 17 -33.87 -52.10 62.15
N PHE A 18 -34.17 -52.47 60.90
CA PHE A 18 -33.22 -52.60 59.80
C PHE A 18 -33.00 -51.21 59.20
N LEU A 19 -31.75 -50.73 59.16
CA LEU A 19 -31.38 -49.53 58.40
C LEU A 19 -30.62 -49.98 57.14
N PHE A 20 -31.26 -49.84 55.98
CA PHE A 20 -30.64 -49.97 54.67
C PHE A 20 -29.68 -48.79 54.46
N VAL A 21 -28.38 -49.05 54.31
CA VAL A 21 -27.42 -48.05 53.86
C VAL A 21 -27.35 -48.16 52.33
N THR A 22 -28.07 -47.28 51.65
CA THR A 22 -27.98 -47.08 50.21
C THR A 22 -26.72 -46.28 49.90
N THR A 23 -25.81 -46.89 49.14
CA THR A 23 -24.64 -46.24 48.54
C THR A 23 -25.12 -45.12 47.62
N ALA A 24 -24.94 -43.88 48.03
CA ALA A 24 -25.24 -42.72 47.21
C ALA A 24 -24.19 -42.63 46.09
N PHE A 25 -24.59 -43.04 44.87
CA PHE A 25 -23.96 -42.55 43.66
C PHE A 25 -24.19 -41.04 43.63
N THR A 26 -23.15 -40.25 43.88
CA THR A 26 -23.14 -38.83 43.57
C THR A 26 -23.16 -38.70 42.06
N ILE A 27 -24.35 -38.52 41.50
CA ILE A 27 -24.52 -38.03 40.15
C ILE A 27 -24.12 -36.56 40.23
N VAL A 28 -22.89 -36.25 39.83
CA VAL A 28 -22.52 -34.88 39.49
C VAL A 28 -23.33 -34.53 38.25
N SER A 29 -24.42 -33.80 38.46
CA SER A 29 -25.17 -33.16 37.40
C SER A 29 -24.30 -32.03 36.86
N CYS A 30 -23.52 -32.30 35.81
CA CYS A 30 -23.06 -31.24 34.92
C CYS A 30 -24.33 -30.58 34.38
N SER A 31 -24.63 -29.36 34.83
CA SER A 31 -25.52 -28.48 34.10
C SER A 31 -24.80 -28.13 32.80
N ASP A 32 -25.15 -28.81 31.71
CA ASP A 32 -24.77 -28.43 30.36
C ASP A 32 -25.46 -27.08 30.02
N ASP A 33 -24.91 -25.99 30.52
CA ASP A 33 -25.11 -24.64 29.96
C ASP A 33 -24.16 -24.44 28.77
N LYS A 34 -24.01 -25.47 27.93
CA LYS A 34 -23.47 -25.26 26.59
C LYS A 34 -24.58 -24.59 25.82
N GLY A 35 -24.46 -23.28 25.61
CA GLY A 35 -25.28 -22.59 24.62
C GLY A 35 -25.21 -23.36 23.30
N GLU A 36 -26.21 -23.19 22.44
CA GLU A 36 -26.38 -23.91 21.16
C GLU A 36 -25.09 -23.93 20.28
N ASP A 37 -24.18 -22.98 20.51
CA ASP A 37 -22.89 -22.82 19.84
C ASP A 37 -21.69 -23.54 20.52
N GLY A 38 -21.86 -24.31 21.59
CA GLY A 38 -20.78 -25.08 22.23
C GLY A 38 -19.74 -24.29 23.05
N TYR A 39 -19.88 -22.97 23.14
CA TYR A 39 -19.09 -22.07 23.98
C TYR A 39 -19.73 -21.91 25.37
N ASN A 40 -18.92 -21.91 26.44
CA ASN A 40 -19.36 -21.65 27.79
C ASN A 40 -18.68 -20.37 28.36
N PRO A 41 -19.43 -19.29 28.65
CA PRO A 41 -18.86 -18.04 29.15
C PRO A 41 -18.21 -18.14 30.54
N ASN A 42 -18.52 -19.19 31.31
CA ASN A 42 -17.99 -19.39 32.66
C ASN A 42 -16.70 -20.22 32.68
N LEU A 43 -16.27 -20.75 31.53
CA LEU A 43 -15.02 -21.50 31.41
C LEU A 43 -13.95 -20.64 30.72
N PRO A 44 -12.68 -20.76 31.12
CA PRO A 44 -11.60 -20.05 30.46
C PRO A 44 -11.47 -20.52 29.00
N VAL A 45 -10.95 -19.64 28.16
CA VAL A 45 -10.58 -19.94 26.78
C VAL A 45 -9.08 -19.90 26.70
N ARG A 46 -8.48 -20.91 26.05
CA ARG A 46 -7.02 -21.02 25.91
C ARG A 46 -6.68 -21.54 24.55
N ILE A 47 -5.65 -20.96 23.93
CA ILE A 47 -5.02 -21.48 22.72
C ILE A 47 -3.71 -22.15 23.13
N SER A 48 -3.67 -23.47 23.05
CA SER A 48 -2.54 -24.29 23.51
C SER A 48 -1.55 -24.59 22.39
N GLU A 49 -2.03 -24.79 21.16
CA GLU A 49 -1.19 -25.15 20.02
C GLU A 49 -1.60 -24.43 18.75
N LEU A 50 -0.62 -24.30 17.86
CA LEU A 50 -0.78 -23.79 16.52
C LEU A 50 0.03 -24.68 15.56
N SER A 51 -0.60 -25.09 14.45
CA SER A 51 0.00 -26.01 13.48
C SER A 51 -0.45 -25.65 12.05
N PRO A 52 0.50 -25.44 11.12
CA PRO A 52 1.95 -25.32 11.33
C PRO A 52 2.33 -24.08 12.18
N GLN A 53 3.58 -23.99 12.62
CA GLN A 53 4.12 -22.84 13.38
C GLN A 53 4.75 -21.75 12.51
N GLU A 54 4.83 -22.03 11.21
CA GLU A 54 5.32 -21.12 10.20
C GLU A 54 4.48 -21.27 8.93
N GLY A 55 4.51 -20.25 8.07
CA GLY A 55 3.79 -20.23 6.80
C GLY A 55 3.56 -18.81 6.30
N GLY A 56 3.06 -18.71 5.08
CA GLY A 56 2.88 -17.46 4.36
C GLY A 56 1.43 -17.00 4.26
N TYR A 57 1.16 -16.13 3.30
CA TYR A 57 -0.19 -15.68 2.99
C TYR A 57 -1.12 -16.86 2.72
N PHE A 58 -2.35 -16.80 3.24
CA PHE A 58 -3.41 -17.74 2.86
C PHE A 58 -3.13 -19.21 3.22
N ASP A 59 -2.00 -19.53 3.85
CA ASP A 59 -1.75 -20.83 4.44
C ASP A 59 -2.78 -21.13 5.52
N LYS A 60 -3.07 -22.41 5.70
CA LYS A 60 -4.03 -22.89 6.68
C LYS A 60 -3.33 -23.17 7.99
N VAL A 61 -3.78 -22.51 9.05
CA VAL A 61 -3.31 -22.75 10.42
C VAL A 61 -4.47 -23.26 11.26
N ILE A 62 -4.22 -24.33 12.01
CA ILE A 62 -5.14 -24.86 13.00
C ILE A 62 -4.68 -24.35 14.36
N LEU A 63 -5.54 -23.60 15.03
CA LEU A 63 -5.43 -23.28 16.44
C LEU A 63 -6.13 -24.38 17.22
N GLN A 64 -5.46 -24.99 18.18
CA GLN A 64 -6.04 -25.95 19.10
C GLN A 64 -6.06 -25.39 20.52
N GLY A 65 -7.08 -25.76 21.27
CA GLY A 65 -7.26 -25.29 22.63
C GLY A 65 -8.60 -25.67 23.22
N GLU A 66 -9.15 -24.80 24.04
CA GLU A 66 -10.33 -25.09 24.85
C GLU A 66 -11.38 -23.99 24.71
N ASN A 67 -12.66 -24.41 24.63
CA ASN A 67 -13.83 -23.54 24.76
C ASN A 67 -13.96 -22.44 23.68
N PHE A 68 -13.61 -22.74 22.42
CA PHE A 68 -13.76 -21.81 21.28
C PHE A 68 -15.19 -21.72 20.73
N GLY A 69 -16.05 -22.70 21.05
CA GLY A 69 -17.35 -22.85 20.42
C GLY A 69 -17.28 -23.35 18.97
N ASN A 70 -18.44 -23.55 18.37
CA ASN A 70 -18.63 -24.24 17.08
C ASN A 70 -19.11 -23.29 15.98
N ASN A 71 -19.29 -22.00 16.28
CA ASN A 71 -19.83 -21.01 15.36
C ASN A 71 -18.72 -20.08 14.87
N PRO A 72 -18.16 -20.29 13.66
CA PRO A 72 -17.03 -19.50 13.17
C PRO A 72 -17.35 -18.00 13.05
N LYS A 73 -18.62 -17.61 12.89
CA LYS A 73 -19.03 -16.20 12.83
C LYS A 73 -18.88 -15.46 14.15
N LYS A 74 -18.74 -16.20 15.25
CA LYS A 74 -18.52 -15.65 16.60
C LYS A 74 -17.06 -15.70 17.02
N VAL A 75 -16.17 -16.20 16.16
CA VAL A 75 -14.73 -16.27 16.42
C VAL A 75 -14.03 -15.28 15.52
N ARG A 76 -13.16 -14.46 16.11
CA ARG A 76 -12.25 -13.58 15.38
C ARG A 76 -10.83 -13.90 15.82
N VAL A 77 -9.93 -14.08 14.87
CA VAL A 77 -8.54 -14.44 15.13
C VAL A 77 -7.65 -13.39 14.49
N PHE A 78 -6.59 -13.01 15.19
CA PHE A 78 -5.65 -11.97 14.77
C PHE A 78 -4.23 -12.51 14.80
N PHE A 79 -3.47 -12.18 13.77
CA PHE A 79 -2.02 -12.30 13.73
C PHE A 79 -1.48 -10.89 13.91
N ASN A 80 -0.88 -10.60 15.07
CA ASN A 80 -0.61 -9.24 15.52
C ASN A 80 -1.86 -8.37 15.44
N LYS A 81 -1.90 -7.37 14.54
CA LYS A 81 -3.05 -6.47 14.35
C LYS A 81 -3.94 -6.86 13.15
N LYS A 82 -3.55 -7.86 12.35
CA LYS A 82 -4.29 -8.24 11.13
C LYS A 82 -5.26 -9.37 11.44
N GLU A 83 -6.51 -9.21 11.03
CA GLU A 83 -7.55 -10.21 11.22
C GLU A 83 -7.44 -11.33 10.18
N ALA A 84 -7.45 -12.58 10.66
CA ALA A 84 -7.42 -13.78 9.85
C ALA A 84 -8.82 -14.16 9.35
N ILE A 85 -8.89 -14.91 8.25
CA ILE A 85 -10.16 -15.47 7.78
C ILE A 85 -10.42 -16.75 8.58
N VAL A 86 -11.46 -16.75 9.41
CA VAL A 86 -11.90 -17.95 10.12
C VAL A 86 -12.73 -18.83 9.18
N VAL A 87 -12.22 -20.02 8.89
CA VAL A 87 -12.85 -21.00 7.99
C VAL A 87 -13.84 -21.88 8.75
N GLY A 88 -13.49 -22.28 9.97
CA GLY A 88 -14.32 -23.17 10.78
C GLY A 88 -13.90 -23.18 12.24
N ALA A 89 -14.83 -23.55 13.11
CA ALA A 89 -14.62 -23.72 14.55
C ALA A 89 -15.33 -25.00 15.02
N SER A 90 -14.69 -25.79 15.88
CA SER A 90 -15.21 -27.07 16.38
C SER A 90 -15.01 -27.25 17.89
N GLY A 91 -15.17 -26.18 18.67
CA GLY A 91 -15.15 -26.21 20.12
C GLY A 91 -13.74 -26.19 20.69
N ASP A 92 -12.87 -27.08 20.24
CA ASP A 92 -11.46 -27.18 20.65
C ASP A 92 -10.48 -26.80 19.53
N ARG A 93 -10.98 -26.50 18.33
CA ARG A 93 -10.17 -26.12 17.17
C ARG A 93 -10.79 -24.97 16.40
N VAL A 94 -9.92 -24.13 15.83
CA VAL A 94 -10.28 -23.11 14.85
C VAL A 94 -9.33 -23.22 13.67
N LEU A 95 -9.89 -23.37 12.47
CA LEU A 95 -9.13 -23.32 11.22
C LEU A 95 -9.18 -21.90 10.67
N VAL A 96 -8.01 -21.33 10.41
CA VAL A 96 -7.88 -19.98 9.84
C VAL A 96 -6.99 -19.98 8.60
N HIS A 97 -7.23 -19.03 7.71
CA HIS A 97 -6.22 -18.60 6.74
C HIS A 97 -5.40 -17.45 7.31
N VAL A 98 -4.07 -17.56 7.20
CA VAL A 98 -3.14 -16.51 7.65
C VAL A 98 -3.39 -15.23 6.84
N PRO A 99 -3.52 -14.05 7.51
CA PRO A 99 -3.78 -12.80 6.83
C PRO A 99 -2.56 -12.30 6.02
N LYS A 100 -2.81 -11.32 5.13
CA LYS A 100 -1.76 -10.65 4.35
C LYS A 100 -0.95 -9.71 5.25
N LEU A 101 0.38 -9.87 5.25
CA LEU A 101 1.36 -8.98 5.90
C LEU A 101 1.09 -8.66 7.40
N PRO A 102 1.01 -9.65 8.30
CA PRO A 102 0.88 -9.44 9.74
C PRO A 102 2.19 -9.09 10.46
N GLY A 103 3.34 -9.12 9.77
CA GLY A 103 4.69 -8.96 10.32
C GLY A 103 5.40 -10.31 10.54
N ASP A 104 6.72 -10.27 10.78
CA ASP A 104 7.58 -11.47 10.81
C ASP A 104 7.27 -12.44 11.95
N ASP A 105 7.10 -11.93 13.16
CA ASP A 105 6.81 -12.70 14.37
C ASP A 105 5.40 -12.37 14.86
N CYS A 106 4.48 -13.32 14.70
CA CYS A 106 3.06 -13.09 14.91
C CYS A 106 2.61 -13.58 16.29
N LYS A 107 2.21 -12.63 17.14
CA LYS A 107 1.41 -12.92 18.33
C LYS A 107 -0.02 -13.22 17.92
N ILE A 108 -0.52 -14.41 18.26
CA ILE A 108 -1.89 -14.82 17.94
C ILE A 108 -2.86 -14.37 19.03
N GLY A 109 -3.89 -13.62 18.64
CA GLY A 109 -4.98 -13.17 19.49
C GLY A 109 -6.34 -13.72 19.01
N MET A 110 -7.26 -13.95 19.93
CA MET A 110 -8.63 -14.38 19.63
C MET A 110 -9.65 -13.57 20.44
N LEU A 111 -10.74 -13.17 19.77
CA LEU A 111 -11.93 -12.59 20.37
C LEU A 111 -13.14 -13.48 20.08
N LEU A 112 -14.01 -13.65 21.06
CA LEU A 112 -15.18 -14.54 20.98
C LEU A 112 -16.49 -13.81 21.27
N ASN A 113 -17.57 -14.25 20.64
CA ASN A 113 -18.96 -13.84 20.92
C ASN A 113 -19.21 -12.34 20.91
N GLY A 114 -18.56 -11.60 20.01
CA GLY A 114 -18.72 -10.16 19.91
C GLY A 114 -18.01 -9.35 21.01
N ASN A 115 -17.21 -10.00 21.86
CA ASN A 115 -16.25 -9.31 22.71
C ASN A 115 -15.26 -8.55 21.81
N THR A 116 -14.98 -7.30 22.15
CA THR A 116 -14.08 -6.41 21.41
C THR A 116 -12.81 -6.06 22.17
N THR A 117 -12.67 -6.48 23.44
CA THR A 117 -11.61 -6.00 24.35
C THR A 117 -10.81 -7.11 25.00
N ASP A 118 -11.44 -8.21 25.44
CA ASP A 118 -10.73 -9.26 26.19
C ASP A 118 -10.11 -10.28 25.24
N THR A 119 -8.93 -9.92 24.72
CA THR A 119 -8.19 -10.75 23.77
C THR A 119 -7.52 -11.93 24.46
N ILE A 120 -7.83 -13.14 24.02
CA ILE A 120 -7.14 -14.37 24.42
C ILE A 120 -5.90 -14.53 23.54
N PHE A 121 -4.72 -14.63 24.15
CA PHE A 121 -3.47 -14.81 23.41
C PHE A 121 -3.00 -16.26 23.46
N ALA A 122 -2.45 -16.73 22.35
CA ALA A 122 -1.71 -17.99 22.32
C ALA A 122 -0.37 -17.85 23.06
N GLU A 123 0.12 -18.96 23.62
CA GLU A 123 1.45 -19.02 24.24
C GLU A 123 2.58 -19.06 23.21
N LYS A 124 2.28 -19.57 22.01
CA LYS A 124 3.23 -19.68 20.91
C LYS A 124 3.00 -18.56 19.91
N HIS A 125 4.08 -18.12 19.26
CA HIS A 125 4.02 -17.22 18.12
C HIS A 125 4.01 -18.03 16.82
N PHE A 126 3.59 -17.37 15.74
CA PHE A 126 3.64 -17.90 14.39
C PHE A 126 4.71 -17.14 13.59
N ALA A 127 5.64 -17.86 12.96
CA ALA A 127 6.67 -17.28 12.12
C ALA A 127 6.15 -17.07 10.70
N TYR A 128 6.08 -15.82 10.26
CA TYR A 128 5.51 -15.48 8.95
C TYR A 128 6.56 -15.55 7.84
N GLU A 129 6.27 -16.34 6.81
CA GLU A 129 7.12 -16.47 5.63
C GLU A 129 6.65 -15.53 4.53
N LYS A 130 7.47 -14.53 4.21
CA LYS A 130 7.17 -13.57 3.13
C LYS A 130 7.52 -14.15 1.78
N ASN A 131 6.56 -14.15 0.86
CA ASN A 131 6.76 -14.57 -0.51
C ASN A 131 6.37 -13.46 -1.50
N TYR A 132 7.19 -12.41 -1.57
CA TYR A 132 7.03 -11.41 -2.62
C TYR A 132 7.47 -11.96 -3.97
N GLN A 133 6.69 -11.66 -5.00
CA GLN A 133 6.99 -11.99 -6.39
C GLN A 133 6.77 -10.74 -7.24
N LEU A 134 7.77 -10.40 -8.05
CA LEU A 134 7.63 -9.39 -9.09
C LEU A 134 7.09 -10.09 -10.34
N ILE A 135 5.87 -9.76 -10.77
CA ILE A 135 5.19 -10.40 -11.90
C ILE A 135 4.90 -9.41 -13.02
N TYR A 136 4.86 -9.88 -14.27
CA TYR A 136 4.38 -9.06 -15.39
C TYR A 136 2.85 -9.00 -15.34
N VAL A 137 2.31 -7.79 -15.49
CA VAL A 137 0.86 -7.55 -15.51
C VAL A 137 0.40 -7.27 -16.93
N ALA A 138 1.01 -6.29 -17.57
CA ALA A 138 0.61 -5.82 -18.89
C ALA A 138 1.84 -5.46 -19.74
N GLY A 139 1.68 -5.52 -21.05
CA GLY A 139 2.75 -5.19 -22.00
C GLY A 139 3.52 -6.43 -22.46
N GLN A 140 4.24 -6.27 -23.57
CA GLN A 140 5.05 -7.34 -24.16
C GLN A 140 6.52 -6.97 -24.11
N LEU A 141 7.31 -7.86 -23.51
CA LEU A 141 8.78 -7.78 -23.55
C LEU A 141 9.26 -7.72 -25.00
N ASN A 142 10.29 -6.91 -25.25
CA ASN A 142 10.88 -6.71 -26.58
C ASN A 142 9.92 -6.18 -27.64
N SER A 143 8.75 -5.63 -27.26
CA SER A 143 7.92 -4.93 -28.22
C SER A 143 8.69 -3.77 -28.84
N ASN A 144 8.71 -3.72 -30.18
CA ASN A 144 9.28 -2.62 -30.94
C ASN A 144 8.20 -1.66 -31.44
N THR A 145 6.97 -1.75 -30.93
CA THR A 145 5.90 -0.81 -31.29
C THR A 145 6.29 0.60 -30.89
N GLU A 146 6.03 1.53 -31.81
CA GLU A 146 6.27 2.96 -31.59
C GLU A 146 5.08 3.62 -30.89
N THR A 147 3.87 3.06 -31.09
CA THR A 147 2.63 3.51 -30.47
C THR A 147 2.12 2.49 -29.44
N PHE A 148 1.31 2.98 -28.51
CA PHE A 148 0.49 2.12 -27.67
C PHE A 148 -0.54 1.36 -28.52
N VAL A 149 -0.76 0.09 -28.19
CA VAL A 149 -1.81 -0.75 -28.79
C VAL A 149 -2.65 -1.33 -27.67
N GLU A 150 -3.95 -1.01 -27.69
CA GLU A 150 -4.95 -1.57 -26.78
C GLU A 150 -5.08 -3.08 -26.94
N GLY A 151 -5.49 -3.76 -25.87
CA GLY A 151 -5.78 -5.18 -25.92
C GLY A 151 -6.13 -5.73 -24.54
N SER A 152 -6.10 -7.06 -24.43
CA SER A 152 -5.97 -7.68 -23.10
C SER A 152 -4.61 -7.30 -22.51
N LEU A 153 -4.40 -7.51 -21.22
CA LEU A 153 -3.11 -7.14 -20.62
C LEU A 153 -1.93 -7.86 -21.28
N GLU A 154 -2.13 -9.11 -21.71
CA GLU A 154 -1.16 -9.93 -22.46
C GLU A 154 -0.89 -9.42 -23.89
N THR A 155 -1.92 -8.95 -24.60
CA THR A 155 -1.78 -8.48 -25.99
C THR A 155 -1.45 -7.00 -26.11
N THR A 156 -1.59 -6.25 -25.01
CA THR A 156 -1.22 -4.84 -24.92
C THR A 156 0.25 -4.63 -25.26
N THR A 157 0.55 -3.59 -26.02
CA THR A 157 1.95 -3.15 -26.22
C THR A 157 2.08 -1.67 -25.87
N PHE A 158 3.17 -1.33 -25.17
CA PHE A 158 3.49 0.04 -24.80
C PHE A 158 4.50 0.66 -25.76
N ALA A 159 4.44 1.99 -25.91
CA ALA A 159 5.33 2.75 -26.79
C ALA A 159 6.74 2.93 -26.19
N ASN A 160 7.69 3.37 -27.03
CA ASN A 160 8.97 3.87 -26.57
C ASN A 160 8.72 5.12 -25.69
N SER A 161 9.07 5.09 -24.39
CA SER A 161 8.89 6.17 -23.39
C SER A 161 7.65 6.11 -22.50
N MET A 162 7.32 4.94 -21.95
CA MET A 162 6.45 4.84 -20.77
C MET A 162 6.91 5.76 -19.64
N GLN A 163 5.98 6.36 -18.93
CA GLN A 163 6.25 7.29 -17.83
C GLN A 163 5.62 6.78 -16.52
N HIS A 164 5.11 7.72 -15.74
CA HIS A 164 4.68 7.56 -14.37
C HIS A 164 3.28 6.95 -14.26
N LEU A 165 2.94 6.48 -13.07
CA LEU A 165 1.69 5.80 -12.77
C LEU A 165 0.84 6.57 -11.76
N ALA A 166 -0.47 6.48 -11.86
CA ALA A 166 -1.38 6.79 -10.77
C ALA A 166 -2.40 5.65 -10.65
N CYS A 167 -2.97 5.45 -9.48
CA CYS A 167 -4.02 4.46 -9.27
C CYS A 167 -5.21 5.14 -8.60
N ASP A 168 -6.42 4.78 -9.03
CA ASP A 168 -7.64 5.23 -8.36
C ASP A 168 -8.12 4.20 -7.30
N PRO A 169 -9.11 4.57 -6.47
CA PRO A 169 -9.65 3.68 -5.44
C PRO A 169 -10.39 2.43 -5.95
N SER A 170 -10.55 2.26 -7.27
CA SER A 170 -11.09 1.04 -7.87
C SER A 170 -10.00 0.08 -8.35
N GLY A 171 -8.73 0.46 -8.21
CA GLY A 171 -7.58 -0.33 -8.67
C GLY A 171 -7.24 -0.11 -10.15
N VAL A 172 -7.85 0.86 -10.83
CA VAL A 172 -7.51 1.21 -12.21
C VAL A 172 -6.21 2.02 -12.21
N ILE A 173 -5.28 1.65 -13.08
CA ILE A 173 -3.96 2.28 -13.18
C ILE A 173 -3.92 3.17 -14.40
N TYR A 174 -3.47 4.40 -14.22
CA TYR A 174 -3.32 5.42 -15.25
C TYR A 174 -1.86 5.61 -15.56
N MET A 175 -1.54 5.76 -16.84
CA MET A 175 -0.18 5.97 -17.30
C MET A 175 -0.18 6.89 -18.53
N ASN A 176 0.95 7.52 -18.79
CA ASN A 176 1.20 8.21 -20.04
C ASN A 176 2.51 7.76 -20.71
N HIS A 177 2.64 8.07 -21.99
CA HIS A 177 3.90 8.01 -22.73
C HIS A 177 4.39 9.43 -23.05
N LYS A 178 5.70 9.65 -23.05
CA LYS A 178 6.29 10.90 -23.56
C LYS A 178 6.21 10.94 -25.09
N ASN A 179 6.13 12.13 -25.67
CA ASN A 179 6.20 12.33 -27.12
C ASN A 179 7.66 12.25 -27.58
N THR A 180 8.06 11.15 -28.22
CA THR A 180 9.38 11.02 -28.88
C THR A 180 9.22 10.93 -30.40
N GLY A 181 8.63 11.96 -31.02
CA GLY A 181 8.35 12.01 -32.46
C GLY A 181 6.97 11.43 -32.85
N GLN A 182 6.16 11.05 -31.86
CA GLN A 182 4.76 10.62 -32.00
C GLN A 182 3.95 11.15 -30.81
N SER A 183 2.64 11.29 -30.97
CA SER A 183 1.78 11.78 -29.89
C SER A 183 1.84 10.85 -28.66
N GLY A 184 2.34 11.38 -27.53
CA GLY A 184 2.39 10.63 -26.27
C GLY A 184 0.98 10.35 -25.77
N SER A 185 0.62 9.07 -25.59
CA SER A 185 -0.74 8.68 -25.22
C SER A 185 -0.99 8.74 -23.72
N LEU A 186 -2.22 9.06 -23.34
CA LEU A 186 -2.80 8.87 -22.02
C LEU A 186 -3.58 7.57 -22.07
N ILE A 187 -3.37 6.69 -21.09
CA ILE A 187 -3.99 5.37 -21.06
C ILE A 187 -4.44 5.01 -19.65
N TYR A 188 -5.28 3.99 -19.58
CA TYR A 188 -5.51 3.26 -18.33
C TYR A 188 -5.44 1.74 -18.52
N ILE A 189 -5.23 1.04 -17.41
CA ILE A 189 -5.05 -0.40 -17.31
C ILE A 189 -5.99 -0.88 -16.21
N ASN A 190 -6.86 -1.83 -16.56
CA ASN A 190 -7.79 -2.46 -15.64
C ASN A 190 -7.42 -3.95 -15.53
N GLU A 191 -6.71 -4.31 -14.46
CA GLU A 191 -6.30 -5.69 -14.23
C GLU A 191 -7.48 -6.62 -13.94
N PRO A 192 -8.44 -6.29 -13.05
CA PRO A 192 -9.61 -7.13 -12.81
C PRO A 192 -10.42 -7.46 -14.08
N GLU A 193 -10.53 -6.51 -15.01
CA GLU A 193 -11.25 -6.70 -16.27
C GLU A 193 -10.35 -7.17 -17.43
N ASN A 194 -9.05 -7.36 -17.18
CA ASN A 194 -8.05 -7.84 -18.13
C ASN A 194 -7.99 -7.04 -19.45
N TYR A 195 -7.92 -5.71 -19.37
CA TYR A 195 -7.67 -4.90 -20.56
C TYR A 195 -6.93 -3.59 -20.29
N SER A 196 -6.39 -3.01 -21.35
CA SER A 196 -5.87 -1.64 -21.38
C SER A 196 -6.62 -0.80 -22.41
N LYS A 197 -6.67 0.52 -22.18
CA LYS A 197 -7.40 1.45 -23.00
C LYS A 197 -6.66 2.76 -23.23
N PHE A 198 -6.72 3.22 -24.46
CA PHE A 198 -6.29 4.53 -24.90
C PHE A 198 -7.39 5.54 -24.55
N LEU A 199 -6.97 6.68 -24.01
CA LEU A 199 -7.86 7.79 -23.70
C LEU A 199 -7.73 8.89 -24.75
N ASP A 200 -6.52 9.43 -24.88
CA ASP A 200 -6.23 10.53 -25.79
C ASP A 200 -4.73 10.61 -26.10
N TYR A 201 -4.42 11.41 -27.11
CA TYR A 201 -3.08 11.86 -27.43
C TYR A 201 -2.80 13.20 -26.73
N GLY A 202 -1.69 13.30 -26.00
CA GLY A 202 -1.13 14.62 -25.72
C GLY A 202 -0.60 15.21 -27.02
N ALA A 203 -1.27 16.26 -27.50
CA ALA A 203 -0.98 16.89 -28.78
C ALA A 203 0.48 17.36 -28.90
N SER A 204 0.96 17.54 -30.14
CA SER A 204 2.30 18.03 -30.47
C SER A 204 2.63 19.37 -29.76
N THR A 205 3.91 19.73 -29.78
CA THR A 205 4.48 20.95 -29.18
C THR A 205 3.71 22.24 -29.48
N GLU A 206 2.94 22.27 -30.57
CA GLU A 206 2.18 23.44 -31.02
C GLU A 206 0.78 23.57 -30.40
N ASN A 207 0.28 22.51 -29.73
CA ASN A 207 -1.07 22.48 -29.17
C ASN A 207 -1.09 21.83 -27.79
N GLY A 208 -0.33 22.34 -26.82
CA GLY A 208 -0.54 22.03 -25.41
C GLY A 208 0.31 20.92 -24.79
N GLY A 209 1.34 20.44 -25.51
CA GLY A 209 2.48 19.71 -24.94
C GLY A 209 2.28 18.21 -24.73
N SER A 210 3.38 17.51 -24.42
CA SER A 210 3.38 16.09 -24.09
C SER A 210 2.77 15.86 -22.70
N PRO A 211 1.99 14.79 -22.49
CA PRO A 211 1.50 14.49 -21.15
C PRO A 211 2.69 14.08 -20.28
N SER A 212 2.63 14.45 -19.01
CA SER A 212 3.56 14.04 -17.97
C SER A 212 2.79 13.27 -16.89
N THR A 213 3.34 13.20 -15.68
CA THR A 213 2.87 12.36 -14.58
C THR A 213 1.35 12.43 -14.35
N PRO A 214 0.62 11.31 -14.40
CA PRO A 214 -0.74 11.25 -13.91
C PRO A 214 -0.79 11.48 -12.41
N TYR A 215 -1.88 12.07 -11.95
CA TYR A 215 -2.17 12.34 -10.55
C TYR A 215 -3.65 12.07 -10.30
N TYR A 216 -3.97 11.14 -9.42
CA TYR A 216 -5.34 10.96 -8.94
C TYR A 216 -5.61 11.92 -7.78
N ASP A 217 -6.72 12.63 -7.86
CA ASP A 217 -7.18 13.56 -6.84
C ASP A 217 -8.38 12.96 -6.10
N ASP A 218 -8.22 12.75 -4.80
CA ASP A 218 -9.24 12.17 -3.92
C ASP A 218 -10.46 13.08 -3.71
N LYS A 219 -10.27 14.40 -3.75
CA LYS A 219 -11.37 15.36 -3.53
C LYS A 219 -12.28 15.48 -4.74
N THR A 220 -11.72 15.48 -5.95
CA THR A 220 -12.52 15.52 -7.18
C THR A 220 -12.87 14.13 -7.69
N GLU A 221 -12.17 13.09 -7.21
CA GLU A 221 -12.26 11.70 -7.67
C GLU A 221 -11.92 11.53 -9.16
N LYS A 222 -10.94 12.31 -9.64
CA LYS A 222 -10.54 12.42 -11.05
C LYS A 222 -9.04 12.25 -11.21
N VAL A 223 -8.62 11.97 -12.44
CA VAL A 223 -7.21 11.88 -12.80
C VAL A 223 -6.79 13.10 -13.61
N TYR A 224 -5.66 13.66 -13.25
CA TYR A 224 -5.07 14.82 -13.90
C TYR A 224 -3.71 14.48 -14.50
N PHE A 225 -3.47 14.91 -15.73
CA PHE A 225 -2.18 14.79 -16.38
C PHE A 225 -1.64 16.20 -16.63
N CYS A 226 -0.49 16.55 -16.06
CA CYS A 226 0.16 17.82 -16.36
C CYS A 226 0.81 17.79 -17.77
N ALA A 227 0.86 18.92 -18.46
CA ALA A 227 1.55 19.03 -19.76
C ALA A 227 3.01 19.48 -19.62
N HIS A 228 3.91 18.77 -20.27
CA HIS A 228 5.34 19.04 -20.20
C HIS A 228 5.80 20.29 -20.98
N HIS A 229 5.08 20.81 -21.97
CA HIS A 229 5.60 21.91 -22.81
C HIS A 229 4.71 23.16 -22.90
N ALA A 230 3.61 23.18 -22.14
CA ALA A 230 2.69 24.30 -22.16
C ALA A 230 1.84 24.30 -20.89
N PRO A 231 1.25 25.43 -20.47
CA PRO A 231 0.45 25.53 -19.24
C PRO A 231 -0.95 24.93 -19.41
N PHE A 232 -1.01 23.64 -19.75
CA PHE A 232 -2.24 22.86 -19.87
C PHE A 232 -2.18 21.64 -18.97
N PHE A 233 -3.35 21.05 -18.74
CA PHE A 233 -3.49 19.73 -18.15
C PHE A 233 -4.71 19.04 -18.74
N TRP A 234 -4.74 17.72 -18.66
CA TRP A 234 -5.92 16.92 -18.97
C TRP A 234 -6.58 16.52 -17.66
N GLU A 235 -7.90 16.62 -17.63
CA GLU A 235 -8.77 16.07 -16.60
C GLU A 235 -9.46 14.84 -17.20
N VAL A 236 -9.45 13.72 -16.49
CA VAL A 236 -10.11 12.47 -16.87
C VAL A 236 -11.05 12.06 -15.74
N ASP A 237 -12.32 11.81 -16.08
CA ASP A 237 -13.36 11.44 -15.13
C ASP A 237 -13.72 9.95 -15.28
N PRO A 238 -13.19 9.06 -14.40
CA PRO A 238 -13.52 7.63 -14.46
C PRO A 238 -15.01 7.33 -14.24
N LYS A 239 -15.76 8.22 -13.57
CA LYS A 239 -17.19 8.02 -13.30
C LYS A 239 -18.07 8.40 -14.48
N ASP A 240 -17.53 9.17 -15.42
CA ASP A 240 -18.21 9.59 -16.65
C ASP A 240 -17.58 8.91 -17.88
N SER A 241 -17.48 7.58 -17.85
CA SER A 241 -16.93 6.77 -18.95
C SER A 241 -15.53 7.23 -19.40
N TRP A 242 -14.68 7.61 -18.44
CA TRP A 242 -13.35 8.18 -18.68
C TRP A 242 -13.38 9.40 -19.61
N SER A 243 -14.43 10.23 -19.53
CA SER A 243 -14.51 11.47 -20.28
C SER A 243 -13.31 12.35 -19.95
N PHE A 244 -12.73 12.97 -20.98
CA PHE A 244 -11.51 13.75 -20.83
C PHE A 244 -11.69 15.16 -21.35
N VAL A 245 -11.11 16.11 -20.62
CA VAL A 245 -11.15 17.53 -20.98
C VAL A 245 -9.78 18.14 -20.80
N LYS A 246 -9.28 18.76 -21.85
CA LYS A 246 -8.07 19.57 -21.77
C LYS A 246 -8.38 20.97 -21.23
N ARG A 247 -7.61 21.39 -20.24
CA ARG A 247 -7.76 22.66 -19.54
C ARG A 247 -6.47 23.47 -19.65
N LYS A 248 -6.60 24.79 -19.67
CA LYS A 248 -5.48 25.73 -19.64
C LYS A 248 -5.37 26.34 -18.24
N LEU A 249 -4.14 26.42 -17.71
CA LEU A 249 -3.83 27.24 -16.55
C LEU A 249 -3.91 28.73 -16.93
N ILE A 250 -4.47 29.53 -16.04
CA ILE A 250 -4.79 30.92 -16.27
C ILE A 250 -3.80 31.77 -15.46
N ALA A 251 -3.17 32.75 -16.11
CA ALA A 251 -2.34 33.71 -15.40
C ALA A 251 -3.21 34.63 -14.53
N PRO A 252 -2.76 35.02 -13.32
CA PRO A 252 -3.55 35.86 -12.44
C PRO A 252 -3.73 37.25 -13.04
N ASP A 253 -4.98 37.64 -13.23
CA ASP A 253 -5.35 39.00 -13.62
C ASP A 253 -5.23 39.99 -12.44
N ALA A 254 -5.60 41.25 -12.66
CA ALA A 254 -5.53 42.28 -11.61
C ALA A 254 -6.37 41.93 -10.36
N SER A 255 -7.48 41.19 -10.53
CA SER A 255 -8.34 40.79 -9.41
C SER A 255 -7.71 39.69 -8.54
N TYR A 256 -6.99 38.75 -9.15
CA TYR A 256 -6.22 37.73 -8.44
C TYR A 256 -4.93 38.28 -7.84
N GLN A 257 -4.26 39.19 -8.54
CA GLN A 257 -3.08 39.88 -8.01
C GLN A 257 -3.41 40.71 -6.77
N ALA A 258 -4.59 41.33 -6.70
CA ALA A 258 -5.07 42.00 -5.49
C ALA A 258 -5.29 41.04 -4.29
N LYS A 259 -5.45 39.73 -4.56
CA LYS A 259 -5.52 38.66 -3.54
C LYS A 259 -4.16 38.04 -3.23
N GLY A 260 -3.07 38.57 -3.81
CA GLY A 260 -1.71 38.08 -3.60
C GLY A 260 -1.23 37.00 -4.57
N TYR A 261 -2.02 36.62 -5.58
CA TYR A 261 -1.57 35.67 -6.59
C TYR A 261 -0.51 36.31 -7.49
N ARG A 262 0.60 35.62 -7.69
CA ARG A 262 1.73 36.16 -8.46
C ARG A 262 1.77 35.54 -9.87
N PRO A 263 1.91 36.36 -10.92
CA PRO A 263 2.23 35.84 -12.24
C PRO A 263 3.65 35.28 -12.24
N VAL A 264 3.94 34.42 -13.22
CA VAL A 264 5.33 34.02 -13.50
C VAL A 264 6.14 35.27 -13.89
N PRO A 265 7.44 35.36 -13.52
CA PRO A 265 8.29 36.50 -13.86
C PRO A 265 8.27 36.85 -15.36
N SER A 266 8.36 38.15 -15.65
CA SER A 266 8.29 38.68 -17.01
C SER A 266 9.29 37.98 -17.96
N GLY A 267 8.80 37.59 -19.14
CA GLY A 267 9.60 36.89 -20.15
C GLY A 267 9.73 35.38 -19.93
N GLN A 268 9.24 34.84 -18.81
CA GLN A 268 9.20 33.40 -18.57
C GLN A 268 7.80 32.82 -18.86
N LYS A 269 7.74 31.50 -19.06
CA LYS A 269 6.51 30.74 -19.27
C LYS A 269 6.48 29.56 -18.31
N LEU A 270 5.28 29.10 -17.96
CA LEU A 270 5.09 27.79 -17.32
C LEU A 270 5.17 26.69 -18.38
N GLU A 271 6.36 26.11 -18.50
CA GLU A 271 6.68 24.98 -19.38
C GLU A 271 7.54 24.00 -18.57
N TYR A 272 7.69 22.77 -19.06
CA TYR A 272 8.42 21.68 -18.39
C TYR A 272 7.81 21.28 -17.05
N MET A 273 6.47 21.22 -16.97
CA MET A 273 5.78 20.72 -15.78
C MET A 273 5.97 19.21 -15.65
N CYS A 274 6.37 18.76 -14.46
CA CYS A 274 6.79 17.38 -14.24
C CYS A 274 5.69 16.55 -13.57
N SER A 275 5.13 17.02 -12.45
CA SER A 275 4.20 16.27 -11.61
C SER A 275 3.33 17.21 -10.77
N TYR A 276 2.16 16.71 -10.35
CA TYR A 276 1.23 17.40 -9.46
C TYR A 276 1.17 16.71 -8.09
N ALA A 277 0.98 17.52 -7.05
CA ALA A 277 0.68 17.05 -5.70
C ALA A 277 -0.32 18.02 -5.05
N ARG A 278 -1.36 17.50 -4.40
CA ARG A 278 -2.25 18.32 -3.58
C ARG A 278 -1.66 18.51 -2.20
N ALA A 279 -1.56 19.75 -1.77
CA ALA A 279 -1.06 20.09 -0.43
C ALA A 279 -1.81 21.30 0.12
N THR A 280 -1.58 21.57 1.40
CA THR A 280 -2.18 22.65 2.16
C THR A 280 -1.13 23.69 2.47
N ASP A 281 -1.43 24.96 2.22
CA ASP A 281 -0.51 26.05 2.51
C ASP A 281 -0.52 26.46 3.99
N ALA A 282 0.32 27.43 4.36
CA ALA A 282 0.40 27.96 5.72
C ALA A 282 -0.92 28.55 6.26
N ASN A 283 -1.89 28.89 5.39
CA ASN A 283 -3.19 29.43 5.79
C ASN A 283 -4.28 28.35 5.90
N GLY A 284 -3.93 27.07 5.67
CA GLY A 284 -4.90 25.97 5.67
C GLY A 284 -5.66 25.83 4.34
N GLU A 285 -5.24 26.51 3.28
CA GLU A 285 -5.87 26.41 1.97
C GLU A 285 -5.25 25.29 1.13
N SER A 286 -6.11 24.48 0.50
CA SER A 286 -5.71 23.35 -0.34
C SER A 286 -5.48 23.81 -1.79
N PHE A 287 -4.33 23.43 -2.36
CA PHE A 287 -3.98 23.71 -3.75
C PHE A 287 -3.35 22.48 -4.41
N ILE A 288 -3.36 22.47 -5.75
CA ILE A 288 -2.48 21.64 -6.55
C ILE A 288 -1.16 22.38 -6.73
N TYR A 289 -0.06 21.74 -6.36
CA TYR A 289 1.30 22.24 -6.53
C TYR A 289 1.99 21.55 -7.70
N CYS A 290 2.88 22.28 -8.35
CA CYS A 290 3.72 21.78 -9.42
C CYS A 290 5.10 22.45 -9.35
N ARG A 291 6.14 21.68 -9.67
CA ARG A 291 7.49 22.17 -9.91
C ARG A 291 7.84 21.87 -11.37
N THR A 292 8.30 22.89 -12.08
CA THR A 292 8.80 22.72 -13.44
C THR A 292 10.29 22.34 -13.44
N TRP A 293 10.78 21.80 -14.56
CA TRP A 293 12.22 21.57 -14.77
C TRP A 293 13.06 22.84 -14.58
N GLN A 294 12.50 24.01 -14.92
CA GLN A 294 13.17 25.31 -14.70
C GLN A 294 13.27 25.68 -13.22
N GLY A 295 12.70 24.87 -12.32
CA GLY A 295 12.65 25.10 -10.89
C GLY A 295 11.48 25.96 -10.43
N GLN A 296 10.63 26.43 -11.34
CA GLN A 296 9.49 27.27 -10.98
C GLN A 296 8.49 26.42 -10.18
N PHE A 297 8.26 26.82 -8.93
CA PHE A 297 7.28 26.21 -8.06
C PHE A 297 6.05 27.10 -8.00
N PHE A 298 4.90 26.54 -8.34
CA PHE A 298 3.64 27.27 -8.37
C PHE A 298 2.50 26.39 -7.89
N ARG A 299 1.36 27.02 -7.60
CA ARG A 299 0.15 26.36 -7.14
C ARG A 299 -1.08 26.90 -7.84
N PHE A 300 -2.18 26.15 -7.84
CA PHE A 300 -3.46 26.60 -8.40
C PHE A 300 -4.62 25.80 -7.81
N LYS A 301 -5.84 26.30 -7.99
CA LYS A 301 -7.08 25.58 -7.68
C LYS A 301 -7.66 25.01 -8.98
N LEU A 302 -8.19 23.79 -8.93
CA LEU A 302 -8.71 23.12 -10.13
C LEU A 302 -9.95 23.83 -10.70
N GLU A 303 -10.72 24.49 -9.82
CA GLU A 303 -11.99 25.15 -10.14
C GLU A 303 -11.79 26.41 -10.99
N ASP A 304 -10.88 27.29 -10.57
CA ASP A 304 -10.61 28.55 -11.27
C ASP A 304 -9.46 28.42 -12.27
N ARG A 305 -8.53 27.49 -12.05
CA ARG A 305 -7.32 27.22 -12.83
C ARG A 305 -6.33 28.38 -12.83
N VAL A 306 -6.50 29.35 -11.93
CA VAL A 306 -5.61 30.51 -11.84
C VAL A 306 -4.41 30.11 -11.00
N TYR A 307 -3.23 30.22 -11.59
CA TYR A 307 -2.00 29.88 -10.88
C TYR A 307 -1.47 31.05 -10.05
N ASP A 308 -0.76 30.69 -8.98
CA ASP A 308 0.04 31.55 -8.12
C ASP A 308 1.48 31.03 -8.13
N TYR A 309 2.40 31.82 -8.67
CA TYR A 309 3.83 31.53 -8.65
C TYR A 309 4.37 31.68 -7.22
N VAL A 310 5.06 30.66 -6.69
CA VAL A 310 5.55 30.64 -5.31
C VAL A 310 6.99 31.10 -5.21
N THR A 311 7.90 30.38 -5.88
CA THR A 311 9.34 30.66 -5.90
C THR A 311 10.00 29.92 -7.06
N THR A 312 11.32 30.05 -7.23
CA THR A 312 12.12 29.27 -8.18
C THR A 312 13.27 28.59 -7.46
N PHE A 313 13.30 27.27 -7.55
CA PHE A 313 14.40 26.43 -7.10
C PHE A 313 15.47 26.25 -8.18
N ALA A 314 16.53 25.51 -7.86
CA ALA A 314 17.47 25.05 -8.87
C ALA A 314 16.78 24.10 -9.87
N LYS A 315 17.23 24.16 -11.13
CA LYS A 315 16.64 23.40 -12.24
C LYS A 315 16.75 21.90 -11.97
N SER A 316 15.61 21.22 -12.05
CA SER A 316 15.55 19.77 -11.99
C SER A 316 14.19 19.23 -12.41
N ASP A 317 14.12 18.08 -13.09
CA ASP A 317 12.85 17.35 -13.16
C ASP A 317 12.49 16.88 -11.75
N ALA A 318 11.23 17.08 -11.39
CA ALA A 318 10.75 16.79 -10.04
C ALA A 318 9.46 15.96 -10.07
N CYS A 319 9.52 14.72 -9.55
CA CYS A 319 8.30 14.00 -9.21
C CYS A 319 7.88 14.36 -7.79
N LEU A 320 6.62 14.75 -7.62
CA LEU A 320 6.08 15.22 -6.34
C LEU A 320 5.24 14.11 -5.69
N ALA A 321 5.30 14.04 -4.37
CA ALA A 321 4.36 13.27 -3.55
C ALA A 321 4.05 14.04 -2.26
N THR A 322 2.78 14.07 -1.87
CA THR A 322 2.39 14.67 -0.58
C THR A 322 2.72 13.70 0.54
N ASP A 323 3.11 14.26 1.68
CA ASP A 323 3.29 13.49 2.90
C ASP A 323 1.95 12.88 3.40
N PRO A 324 1.92 11.60 3.82
CA PRO A 324 0.68 10.91 4.21
C PRO A 324 0.06 11.42 5.53
N ASP A 325 0.84 12.06 6.40
CA ASP A 325 0.40 12.51 7.73
C ASP A 325 0.25 14.04 7.80
N ASP A 326 1.06 14.77 7.03
CA ASP A 326 1.20 16.21 7.10
C ASP A 326 0.95 16.85 5.73
N PRO A 327 -0.28 17.34 5.46
CA PRO A 327 -0.62 17.87 4.14
C PRO A 327 0.13 19.17 3.81
N THR A 328 0.94 19.72 4.71
CA THR A 328 1.79 20.89 4.45
C THR A 328 3.16 20.53 3.88
N LYS A 329 3.47 19.24 3.74
CA LYS A 329 4.76 18.75 3.23
C LYS A 329 4.62 18.08 1.87
N ILE A 330 5.54 18.44 0.96
CA ILE A 330 5.66 17.82 -0.36
C ILE A 330 7.08 17.27 -0.52
N TYR A 331 7.18 15.97 -0.78
CA TYR A 331 8.41 15.33 -1.18
C TYR A 331 8.67 15.53 -2.68
N CYS A 332 9.92 15.82 -3.03
CA CYS A 332 10.36 16.02 -4.42
C CYS A 332 11.50 15.05 -4.75
N ALA A 333 11.33 14.18 -5.73
CA ALA A 333 12.43 13.42 -6.30
C ALA A 333 13.14 14.26 -7.35
N LEU A 334 14.34 14.73 -7.04
CA LEU A 334 15.14 15.61 -7.90
C LEU A 334 16.15 14.77 -8.68
N ASN A 335 15.86 14.52 -9.95
CA ASN A 335 16.59 13.51 -10.70
C ASN A 335 18.02 13.96 -11.09
N GLU A 336 18.27 15.23 -11.44
CA GLU A 336 19.63 15.74 -11.69
C GLU A 336 20.49 15.84 -10.42
N TYR A 337 19.85 15.88 -9.24
CA TYR A 337 20.55 15.96 -7.96
C TYR A 337 20.70 14.61 -7.26
N ASN A 338 20.08 13.55 -7.78
CA ASN A 338 20.13 12.20 -7.23
C ASN A 338 19.69 12.13 -5.75
N LYS A 339 18.66 12.90 -5.39
CA LYS A 339 18.16 13.00 -4.01
C LYS A 339 16.66 13.25 -3.95
N ILE A 340 16.09 12.99 -2.77
CA ILE A 340 14.74 13.37 -2.40
C ILE A 340 14.82 14.56 -1.43
N THR A 341 14.04 15.61 -1.68
CA THR A 341 13.89 16.76 -0.79
C THR A 341 12.46 16.85 -0.25
N CYS A 342 12.25 17.67 0.79
CA CYS A 342 10.94 18.00 1.34
C CYS A 342 10.76 19.51 1.32
N ILE A 343 9.67 19.97 0.71
CA ILE A 343 9.18 21.35 0.80
C ILE A 343 8.23 21.43 1.99
N ASP A 344 8.49 22.33 2.94
CA ASP A 344 7.63 22.64 4.09
C ASP A 344 6.86 23.94 3.80
N LEU A 345 5.59 23.82 3.44
CA LEU A 345 4.72 24.92 3.04
C LEU A 345 4.33 25.84 4.21
N THR A 346 4.72 25.51 5.45
CA THR A 346 4.57 26.40 6.62
C THR A 346 5.68 27.44 6.73
N LYS A 347 6.79 27.25 5.98
CA LYS A 347 7.94 28.16 5.98
C LYS A 347 7.83 29.21 4.89
N ASN A 348 8.53 30.34 5.06
CA ASN A 348 8.64 31.31 4.00
C ASN A 348 9.52 30.74 2.87
N PRO A 349 9.16 30.88 1.59
CA PRO A 349 9.98 30.39 0.47
C PRO A 349 11.44 30.88 0.44
N GLU A 350 11.75 31.98 1.11
CA GLU A 350 13.11 32.52 1.23
C GLU A 350 13.92 31.89 2.38
N ASP A 351 13.27 31.13 3.27
CA ASP A 351 13.93 30.49 4.41
C ASP A 351 14.70 29.24 3.97
N SER A 352 15.90 29.05 4.51
CA SER A 352 16.70 27.82 4.29
C SER A 352 16.00 26.53 4.74
N GLY A 353 14.95 26.63 5.57
CA GLY A 353 14.12 25.52 5.99
C GLY A 353 12.94 25.22 5.06
N PHE A 354 12.74 26.00 4.00
CA PHE A 354 11.64 25.78 3.06
C PHE A 354 11.80 24.51 2.24
N GLU A 355 13.01 24.20 1.77
CA GLU A 355 13.35 22.92 1.15
C GLU A 355 14.53 22.28 1.89
N THR A 356 14.36 21.04 2.33
CA THR A 356 15.38 20.29 3.08
C THR A 356 15.66 18.93 2.47
N ASP A 357 16.88 18.42 2.63
CA ASP A 357 17.26 17.09 2.14
C ASP A 357 16.60 15.99 2.98
N VAL A 358 16.01 14.99 2.31
CA VAL A 358 15.34 13.84 2.96
C VAL A 358 16.22 12.60 2.89
N CYS A 359 16.65 12.23 1.67
CA CYS A 359 17.55 11.11 1.43
C CYS A 359 18.24 11.18 0.06
N GLY A 360 19.28 10.37 -0.11
CA GLY A 360 20.15 10.40 -1.29
C GLY A 360 21.20 11.52 -1.18
N ILE A 361 22.47 11.14 -1.16
CA ILE A 361 23.55 12.13 -1.09
C ILE A 361 23.76 12.74 -2.48
N GLN A 362 23.66 14.06 -2.55
CA GLN A 362 23.92 14.83 -3.76
C GLN A 362 25.31 14.54 -4.34
N GLY A 363 25.36 14.37 -5.66
CA GLY A 363 26.59 14.13 -6.40
C GLY A 363 26.33 13.32 -7.67
N PRO A 364 27.38 12.78 -8.31
CA PRO A 364 27.20 11.82 -9.38
C PRO A 364 26.32 10.65 -8.92
N GLY A 365 25.44 10.21 -9.81
CA GLY A 365 24.54 9.08 -9.53
C GLY A 365 25.34 7.83 -9.14
N ALA A 366 24.89 7.15 -8.10
CA ALA A 366 25.52 5.94 -7.58
C ALA A 366 24.47 5.02 -6.95
N TYR A 367 24.86 3.79 -6.64
CA TYR A 367 24.00 2.82 -5.97
C TYR A 367 24.60 2.42 -4.63
N GLN A 368 23.89 2.71 -3.54
CA GLN A 368 24.26 2.28 -2.20
C GLN A 368 23.04 2.29 -1.28
N ASP A 369 22.74 1.15 -0.67
CA ASP A 369 21.79 1.00 0.44
C ASP A 369 22.44 1.40 1.78
N GLY A 370 21.62 1.49 2.82
CA GLY A 370 22.04 1.78 4.20
C GLY A 370 21.43 3.06 4.76
N HIS A 371 21.97 3.51 5.88
CA HIS A 371 21.53 4.75 6.53
C HIS A 371 21.66 5.95 5.58
N VAL A 372 20.82 6.98 5.76
CA VAL A 372 20.77 8.18 4.91
C VAL A 372 22.12 8.86 4.72
N SER A 373 23.03 8.74 5.69
CA SER A 373 24.40 9.27 5.63
C SER A 373 25.31 8.58 4.63
N VAL A 374 24.90 7.46 4.03
CA VAL A 374 25.64 6.73 2.99
C VAL A 374 24.78 6.36 1.78
N ALA A 375 23.46 6.40 1.89
CA ALA A 375 22.55 6.00 0.82
C ALA A 375 22.72 6.84 -0.45
N ARG A 376 22.78 6.19 -1.61
CA ARG A 376 22.93 6.82 -2.93
C ARG A 376 21.82 6.40 -3.88
N LEU A 377 21.41 7.35 -4.71
CA LEU A 377 20.44 7.19 -5.80
C LEU A 377 21.10 7.58 -7.13
N ASN A 378 20.44 7.25 -8.24
CA ASN A 378 20.85 7.59 -9.59
C ASN A 378 19.61 7.81 -10.48
N ASN A 379 19.32 9.08 -10.79
CA ASN A 379 18.17 9.51 -11.56
C ASN A 379 16.84 9.00 -10.95
N PRO A 380 16.55 9.29 -9.66
CA PRO A 380 15.27 8.91 -9.05
C PRO A 380 14.11 9.54 -9.84
N GLN A 381 13.10 8.73 -10.18
CA GLN A 381 11.90 9.14 -10.92
C GLN A 381 10.72 9.23 -9.95
N GLN A 382 9.57 8.64 -10.27
CA GLN A 382 8.39 8.73 -9.41
C GLN A 382 8.67 8.17 -8.02
N ILE A 383 8.07 8.84 -7.04
CA ILE A 383 8.07 8.43 -5.63
C ILE A 383 6.64 8.19 -5.15
N LEU A 384 6.51 7.30 -4.17
CA LEU A 384 5.27 7.01 -3.47
C LEU A 384 5.53 7.13 -1.96
N SER A 385 5.00 8.19 -1.34
CA SER A 385 5.04 8.36 0.12
C SER A 385 3.76 7.82 0.74
N MET A 386 3.91 6.93 1.71
CA MET A 386 2.80 6.20 2.32
C MET A 386 3.21 5.57 3.65
N HIS A 387 2.24 5.00 4.37
CA HIS A 387 2.55 4.04 5.43
C HIS A 387 2.74 2.67 4.81
N ASP A 388 3.88 2.04 5.06
CA ASP A 388 4.16 0.69 4.60
C ASP A 388 3.04 -0.27 5.09
N PRO A 389 2.40 -1.07 4.21
CA PRO A 389 1.20 -1.82 4.57
C PRO A 389 1.43 -2.92 5.62
N GLU A 390 2.69 -3.34 5.77
CA GLU A 390 3.13 -4.37 6.69
C GLU A 390 3.43 -3.77 8.07
N THR A 391 4.34 -2.78 8.12
CA THR A 391 4.86 -2.20 9.36
C THR A 391 4.01 -1.05 9.89
N GLY A 392 3.30 -0.34 9.00
CA GLY A 392 2.62 0.92 9.28
C GLY A 392 3.57 2.12 9.40
N GLU A 393 4.87 1.90 9.26
CA GLU A 393 5.89 2.95 9.33
C GLU A 393 5.82 3.83 8.09
N LYS A 394 6.18 5.10 8.25
CA LYS A 394 6.20 6.03 7.13
C LYS A 394 7.37 5.75 6.20
N VAL A 395 7.08 5.50 4.92
CA VAL A 395 8.09 5.17 3.89
C VAL A 395 7.93 6.02 2.63
N ILE A 396 9.02 6.09 1.86
CA ILE A 396 9.02 6.57 0.48
C ILE A 396 9.58 5.46 -0.41
N TYR A 397 8.75 4.90 -1.29
CA TYR A 397 9.24 4.07 -2.39
C TYR A 397 9.72 4.95 -3.53
N ILE A 398 10.83 4.57 -4.15
CA ILE A 398 11.55 5.38 -5.14
C ILE A 398 11.89 4.50 -6.34
N CYS A 399 11.43 4.90 -7.52
CA CYS A 399 11.92 4.37 -8.78
C CYS A 399 13.33 4.91 -9.06
N ASP A 400 14.37 4.15 -8.72
CA ASP A 400 15.77 4.54 -8.88
C ASP A 400 16.26 4.16 -10.29
N ALA A 401 15.80 4.93 -11.28
CA ALA A 401 15.70 4.48 -12.66
C ALA A 401 17.03 4.06 -13.29
N ASN A 402 18.10 4.83 -13.09
CA ASN A 402 19.40 4.46 -13.66
C ASN A 402 20.10 3.36 -12.86
N ASN A 403 19.66 3.08 -11.64
CA ASN A 403 20.07 1.90 -10.89
C ASN A 403 19.17 0.68 -11.15
N ASN A 404 18.13 0.79 -11.98
CA ASN A 404 17.29 -0.33 -12.43
C ASN A 404 16.60 -1.11 -11.30
N CYS A 405 16.22 -0.40 -10.23
CA CYS A 405 15.60 -0.99 -9.06
C CYS A 405 14.58 -0.05 -8.43
N VAL A 406 13.73 -0.61 -7.56
CA VAL A 406 12.86 0.15 -6.66
C VAL A 406 13.49 0.13 -5.28
N ARG A 407 13.64 1.32 -4.70
CA ARG A 407 14.18 1.53 -3.36
C ARG A 407 13.04 1.85 -2.39
N MET A 408 13.24 1.55 -1.12
CA MET A 408 12.36 1.97 -0.03
C MET A 408 13.21 2.73 0.99
N TYR A 409 12.80 3.96 1.28
CA TYR A 409 13.38 4.77 2.34
C TYR A 409 12.43 4.84 3.52
N ASN A 410 12.88 4.37 4.67
CA ASN A 410 12.14 4.46 5.91
C ASN A 410 12.41 5.80 6.59
N MET A 411 11.35 6.57 6.84
CA MET A 411 11.45 7.93 7.34
C MET A 411 11.81 7.99 8.83
N GLU A 412 11.62 6.92 9.59
CA GLU A 412 11.86 6.85 11.03
C GLU A 412 13.27 6.33 11.32
N THR A 413 13.62 5.17 10.76
CA THR A 413 14.95 4.55 10.93
C THR A 413 16.02 5.18 10.05
N LYS A 414 15.63 5.99 9.06
CA LYS A 414 16.51 6.63 8.06
C LYS A 414 17.31 5.62 7.23
N LEU A 415 16.79 4.42 7.06
CA LEU A 415 17.40 3.36 6.26
C LEU A 415 16.82 3.34 4.84
N MET A 416 17.70 3.22 3.85
CA MET A 416 17.37 2.93 2.45
C MET A 416 17.68 1.46 2.16
N SER A 417 16.72 0.75 1.57
CA SER A 417 16.89 -0.61 1.07
C SER A 417 16.39 -0.76 -0.36
N THR A 418 16.82 -1.83 -1.03
CA THR A 418 16.29 -2.22 -2.34
C THR A 418 15.19 -3.27 -2.17
N VAL A 419 13.99 -2.99 -2.68
CA VAL A 419 12.82 -3.87 -2.51
C VAL A 419 12.46 -4.65 -3.78
N ALA A 420 12.93 -4.21 -4.95
CA ALA A 420 12.81 -4.96 -6.20
C ALA A 420 13.93 -4.60 -7.18
N GLY A 421 14.41 -5.59 -7.92
CA GLY A 421 15.48 -5.43 -8.89
C GLY A 421 16.88 -5.51 -8.26
N ILE A 422 17.90 -5.66 -9.10
CA ILE A 422 19.30 -5.66 -8.66
C ILE A 422 19.94 -4.32 -9.03
N GLY A 423 20.30 -3.54 -8.02
CA GLY A 423 20.94 -2.24 -8.20
C GLY A 423 22.12 -2.25 -9.17
N GLY A 424 22.09 -1.33 -10.14
CA GLY A 424 23.11 -1.17 -11.18
C GLY A 424 23.08 -2.22 -12.28
N LYS A 425 22.12 -3.17 -12.28
CA LYS A 425 22.01 -4.23 -13.29
C LYS A 425 20.67 -4.18 -14.01
N SER A 426 20.66 -3.59 -15.20
CA SER A 426 19.50 -3.64 -16.07
C SER A 426 19.22 -5.05 -16.61
N GLY A 427 17.98 -5.28 -17.00
CA GLY A 427 17.52 -6.50 -17.67
C GLY A 427 16.04 -6.70 -17.46
N TYR A 428 15.54 -7.87 -17.83
CA TYR A 428 14.16 -8.29 -17.58
C TYR A 428 14.17 -9.66 -16.90
N ALA A 429 13.60 -9.76 -15.71
CA ALA A 429 13.37 -11.02 -15.03
C ALA A 429 12.29 -10.83 -13.95
N ALA A 430 11.20 -11.59 -14.05
CA ALA A 430 10.19 -11.71 -13.01
C ALA A 430 10.62 -12.73 -11.92
N GLY A 431 9.82 -12.87 -10.87
CA GLY A 431 10.06 -13.80 -9.76
C GLY A 431 10.48 -13.09 -8.48
N ASN A 432 11.31 -13.73 -7.65
CA ASN A 432 11.73 -13.17 -6.37
C ASN A 432 12.38 -11.77 -6.57
N PRO A 433 11.91 -10.71 -5.86
CA PRO A 433 12.36 -9.34 -6.07
C PRO A 433 13.86 -9.09 -5.89
N THR A 434 14.56 -9.94 -5.13
CA THR A 434 16.01 -9.81 -4.88
C THR A 434 16.88 -10.30 -6.05
N VAL A 435 16.30 -11.08 -6.97
CA VAL A 435 16.98 -11.60 -8.17
C VAL A 435 16.30 -11.17 -9.48
N SER A 436 15.11 -10.55 -9.37
CA SER A 436 14.41 -9.94 -10.49
C SER A 436 15.24 -8.84 -11.14
N ARG A 437 14.93 -8.50 -12.39
CA ARG A 437 15.61 -7.44 -13.13
C ARG A 437 14.58 -6.55 -13.80
N MET A 438 14.82 -5.26 -13.70
CA MET A 438 14.09 -4.21 -14.39
C MET A 438 15.06 -3.41 -15.25
N ASN A 439 14.53 -2.52 -16.06
CA ASN A 439 15.28 -1.62 -16.92
C ASN A 439 14.58 -0.25 -16.88
N ARG A 440 15.20 0.70 -16.18
CA ARG A 440 14.67 2.07 -16.04
C ARG A 440 13.21 2.08 -15.52
N PRO A 441 12.94 1.59 -14.30
CA PRO A 441 11.63 1.78 -13.68
C PRO A 441 11.38 3.28 -13.51
N TYR A 442 10.27 3.80 -14.06
CA TYR A 442 9.95 5.23 -14.02
C TYR A 442 8.77 5.51 -13.10
N GLY A 443 7.68 4.77 -13.28
CA GLY A 443 6.44 4.96 -12.54
C GLY A 443 6.24 3.96 -11.42
N ILE A 444 5.57 4.40 -10.35
CA ILE A 444 5.15 3.56 -9.22
C ILE A 444 3.81 4.04 -8.67
N CYS A 445 2.92 3.11 -8.37
CA CYS A 445 1.66 3.39 -7.65
C CYS A 445 1.27 2.18 -6.79
N ILE A 446 0.25 2.36 -5.94
CA ILE A 446 -0.29 1.30 -5.09
C ILE A 446 -1.81 1.22 -5.25
N THR A 447 -2.36 0.01 -5.25
CA THR A 447 -3.82 -0.21 -5.28
C THR A 447 -4.40 -0.22 -3.85
N PRO A 448 -5.74 -0.12 -3.71
CA PRO A 448 -6.41 -0.25 -2.40
C PRO A 448 -6.10 -1.57 -1.66
N GLU A 449 -5.75 -2.63 -2.38
CA GLU A 449 -5.38 -3.95 -1.85
C GLU A 449 -3.91 -4.02 -1.40
N ASN A 450 -3.21 -2.88 -1.42
CA ASN A 450 -1.80 -2.72 -1.09
C ASN A 450 -0.84 -3.44 -2.05
N ASP A 451 -1.24 -3.58 -3.31
CA ASP A 451 -0.35 -4.10 -4.34
C ASP A 451 0.40 -2.96 -5.03
N ILE A 452 1.73 -3.05 -5.10
CA ILE A 452 2.59 -2.03 -5.70
C ILE A 452 2.83 -2.37 -7.16
N TYR A 453 2.60 -1.41 -8.04
CA TYR A 453 2.83 -1.52 -9.48
C TYR A 453 3.97 -0.61 -9.88
N VAL A 454 4.78 -1.08 -10.81
CA VAL A 454 5.97 -0.40 -11.31
C VAL A 454 5.94 -0.41 -12.83
N ALA A 455 6.13 0.76 -13.43
CA ALA A 455 6.34 0.87 -14.86
C ALA A 455 7.80 0.60 -15.17
N ASP A 456 8.10 -0.62 -15.62
CA ASP A 456 9.42 -1.03 -16.08
C ASP A 456 9.65 -0.51 -17.50
N ALA A 457 9.85 0.80 -17.60
CA ALA A 457 9.68 1.58 -18.81
C ALA A 457 10.65 1.19 -19.94
N GLY A 458 11.86 0.77 -19.60
CA GLY A 458 12.85 0.29 -20.57
C GLY A 458 12.52 -1.09 -21.14
N ASN A 459 11.78 -1.92 -20.41
CA ASN A 459 11.31 -3.23 -20.89
C ASN A 459 9.90 -3.19 -21.46
N LYS A 460 9.23 -2.04 -21.38
CA LYS A 460 7.89 -1.78 -21.91
C LYS A 460 6.82 -2.69 -21.29
N VAL A 461 6.84 -2.82 -19.97
CA VAL A 461 5.87 -3.63 -19.22
C VAL A 461 5.49 -2.94 -17.92
N ILE A 462 4.28 -3.25 -17.44
CA ILE A 462 3.89 -2.99 -16.06
C ILE A 462 4.19 -4.26 -15.26
N MET A 463 4.91 -4.08 -14.16
CA MET A 463 5.16 -5.14 -13.19
C MET A 463 4.39 -4.87 -11.91
N LYS A 464 4.05 -5.92 -11.19
CA LYS A 464 3.41 -5.87 -9.88
C LYS A 464 4.30 -6.59 -8.87
N LEU A 465 4.61 -5.92 -7.76
CA LEU A 465 5.20 -6.55 -6.59
C LEU A 465 4.05 -7.20 -5.81
N ALA A 466 3.72 -8.42 -6.18
CA ALA A 466 2.67 -9.21 -5.58
C ALA A 466 3.19 -9.87 -4.31
N PHE A 467 2.34 -9.93 -3.29
CA PHE A 467 2.56 -10.77 -2.13
C PHE A 467 1.72 -12.05 -2.30
N MET A 468 2.40 -13.19 -2.43
CA MET A 468 1.82 -14.46 -2.87
C MET A 468 1.57 -15.44 -1.74
#